data_AF-E2JJX1-F1
#
_entry.id   AF-E2JJX1-F1
#
_cell.length_a   1.000
_cell.length_b   1.000
_cell.length_c   1.000
_cell.angle_alpha   90.00
_cell.angle_beta   90.00
_cell.angle_gamma   90.00
#
_symmetry.space_group_name_H-M   'P 1'
#
loop_
_entity.id
_entity.type
_entity.pdbx_description
1 polymer ?
#
loop_
_entity_poly.entity_id
_entity_poly.type
_entity_poly.pdbx_seq_one_letter_code
_entity_poly.pdbx_strand_id
1 'polypeptide(L)'
;MMITKLTLELEQVNLRLKSAKTRVTIRESNGSLQLRATLPIKPGDKDIRGTGRKQYNITLNIPANFDGLKTAEEEAYELGKLIARKTFEWNDKYLGNEAKNNSATIGELLEQFEAEYFKTHKRTTKSEHTFFYYFTRTKRHTNPQDLATAENLISS
;
A
#
# COMPACT_ATOMS: atom_id res chain seq x y z
N MET A 1 1.90 -1.75 34.60
CA MET A 1 2.55 -1.99 33.30
C MET A 1 4.04 -1.72 33.51
N MET A 2 4.92 -2.72 33.40
CA MET A 2 6.35 -2.47 33.59
C MET A 2 6.85 -1.61 32.43
N ILE A 3 7.39 -0.43 32.74
CA ILE A 3 8.09 0.41 31.76
C ILE A 3 9.40 -0.31 31.43
N THR A 4 9.54 -0.76 30.19
CA THR A 4 10.77 -1.42 29.73
C THR A 4 11.81 -0.37 29.32
N LYS A 5 13.10 -0.71 29.39
CA LYS A 5 14.19 0.15 28.91
C LYS A 5 14.00 0.56 27.45
N LEU A 6 13.41 -0.34 26.64
CA LEU A 6 13.07 -0.07 25.25
C LEU A 6 11.98 1.00 25.10
N THR A 7 10.95 0.97 25.96
CA THR A 7 9.87 1.96 25.95
C THR A 7 10.40 3.36 26.25
N LEU A 8 11.30 3.49 27.22
CA LEU A 8 11.96 4.77 27.54
C LEU A 8 12.79 5.29 26.36
N GLU A 9 13.56 4.41 25.70
CA GLU A 9 14.33 4.80 24.52
C GLU A 9 13.43 5.24 23.37
N LEU A 10 12.31 4.53 23.14
CA LEU A 10 11.31 4.91 22.13
C LEU A 10 10.73 6.30 22.40
N GLU A 11 10.46 6.64 23.66
CA GLU A 11 10.01 7.98 24.04
C GLU A 11 11.08 9.04 23.77
N GLN A 12 12.34 8.75 24.09
CA GLN A 12 13.47 9.66 23.80
C GLN A 12 13.65 9.88 22.30
N VAL A 13 13.59 8.83 21.48
CA VAL A 13 13.60 8.93 20.02
C VAL A 13 12.47 9.83 19.53
N ASN A 14 11.25 9.63 20.03
CA ASN A 14 10.11 10.47 19.66
C ASN A 14 10.28 11.93 20.08
N LEU A 15 10.93 12.21 21.21
CA LEU A 15 11.29 13.58 21.60
C LEU A 15 12.30 14.20 20.62
N ARG A 16 13.30 13.44 20.16
CA ARG A 16 14.26 13.90 19.13
C ARG A 16 13.54 14.23 17.83
N LEU A 17 12.71 13.32 17.32
CA LEU A 17 11.90 13.51 16.11
C LEU A 17 10.97 14.73 16.22
N LYS A 18 10.31 14.92 17.37
CA LYS A 18 9.47 16.08 17.66
C LYS A 18 10.27 17.38 17.64
N SER A 19 11.44 17.39 18.26
CA SER A 19 12.34 18.56 18.32
C SER A 19 12.85 18.94 16.93
N ALA A 20 13.13 17.95 16.09
CA ALA A 20 13.50 18.14 14.69
C ALA A 20 12.31 18.47 13.76
N LYS A 21 11.08 18.56 14.29
CA LYS A 21 9.86 18.87 13.53
C LYS A 21 9.62 17.96 12.32
N THR A 22 10.02 16.69 12.42
CA THR A 22 9.89 15.71 11.31
C THR A 22 8.43 15.42 10.92
N ARG A 23 7.47 15.66 11.83
CA ARG A 23 6.04 15.29 11.70
C ARG A 23 5.79 13.78 11.60
N VAL A 24 6.78 12.98 12.00
CA VAL A 24 6.72 11.53 12.06
C VAL A 24 7.02 11.09 13.50
N THR A 25 6.31 10.08 13.98
CA THR A 25 6.52 9.45 15.30
C THR A 25 6.66 7.95 15.12
N ILE A 26 7.37 7.28 16.03
CA ILE A 26 7.51 5.82 16.05
C ILE A 26 6.58 5.24 17.11
N ARG A 27 5.91 4.13 16.77
CA ARG A 27 5.07 3.35 17.66
C ARG A 27 5.49 1.89 17.65
N GLU A 28 5.47 1.25 18.81
CA GLU A 28 5.59 -0.20 18.91
C GLU A 28 4.19 -0.84 18.81
N SER A 29 4.09 -1.91 18.04
CA SER A 29 2.90 -2.74 17.90
C SER A 29 3.32 -4.18 17.61
N ASN A 30 2.86 -5.11 18.45
CA ASN A 30 3.05 -6.56 18.29
C ASN A 30 4.53 -6.97 18.09
N GLY A 31 5.46 -6.33 18.81
CA GLY A 31 6.89 -6.61 18.69
C GLY A 31 7.56 -6.00 17.45
N SER A 32 6.86 -5.11 16.73
CA SER A 32 7.37 -4.40 15.56
C SER A 32 7.25 -2.89 15.74
N LEU A 33 8.13 -2.14 15.08
CA LEU A 33 8.12 -0.68 15.05
C LEU A 33 7.42 -0.18 13.78
N GLN A 34 6.56 0.81 13.97
CA GLN A 34 5.75 1.45 12.94
C GLN A 34 5.99 2.95 12.92
N LEU A 35 6.01 3.54 11.73
CA LEU A 35 6.01 4.98 11.56
C LEU A 35 4.58 5.51 11.51
N ARG A 36 4.27 6.51 12.35
CA ARG A 36 3.00 7.20 12.36
C ARG A 36 3.16 8.62 11.83
N ALA A 37 2.46 8.92 10.74
CA ALA A 37 2.52 10.22 10.06
C ALA A 37 1.20 10.56 9.37
N THR A 38 0.97 11.84 9.09
CA THR A 38 -0.15 12.29 8.25
C THR A 38 0.30 12.43 6.80
N LEU A 39 -0.23 11.58 5.93
CA LEU A 39 0.19 11.43 4.53
C LEU A 39 -0.99 11.68 3.58
N PRO A 40 -0.74 11.89 2.27
CA PRO A 40 -1.80 11.84 1.26
C PRO A 40 -2.61 10.55 1.37
N ILE A 41 -3.88 10.60 0.96
CA ILE A 41 -4.74 9.39 0.97
C ILE A 41 -4.06 8.27 0.18
N LYS A 42 -4.00 7.10 0.81
CA LYS A 42 -3.46 5.88 0.22
C LYS A 42 -4.28 5.48 -1.02
N PRO A 43 -3.67 4.99 -2.11
CA PRO A 43 -4.41 4.42 -3.23
C PRO A 43 -5.43 3.37 -2.75
N GLY A 44 -6.68 3.49 -3.20
CA GLY A 44 -7.78 2.60 -2.81
C GLY A 44 -8.45 2.92 -1.46
N ASP A 45 -7.93 3.85 -0.66
CA ASP A 45 -8.57 4.31 0.58
C ASP A 45 -9.56 5.46 0.29
N LYS A 46 -10.66 5.54 1.03
CA LYS A 46 -11.70 6.55 0.83
C LYS A 46 -11.38 7.81 1.65
N ASP A 47 -11.45 8.97 1.01
CA ASP A 47 -11.37 10.25 1.72
C ASP A 47 -12.70 10.62 2.38
N ILE A 48 -12.93 10.07 3.56
CA ILE A 48 -14.17 10.29 4.33
C ILE A 48 -14.28 11.76 4.79
N ARG A 49 -13.15 12.46 4.98
CA ARG A 49 -13.11 13.80 5.58
C ARG A 49 -12.93 14.93 4.56
N GLY A 50 -12.65 14.60 3.30
CA GLY A 50 -12.41 15.57 2.22
C GLY A 50 -11.11 16.36 2.38
N THR A 51 -10.17 15.90 3.21
CA THR A 51 -8.92 16.63 3.50
C THR A 51 -7.76 16.24 2.59
N GLY A 52 -7.92 15.24 1.73
CA GLY A 52 -6.87 14.69 0.87
C GLY A 52 -5.71 14.06 1.64
N ARG A 53 -5.82 13.95 2.97
CA ARG A 53 -4.79 13.43 3.88
C ARG A 53 -5.42 12.68 5.05
N LYS A 54 -4.72 11.65 5.52
CA LYS A 54 -5.10 10.82 6.66
C LYS A 54 -3.87 10.42 7.46
N GLN A 55 -4.05 10.12 8.73
CA GLN A 55 -2.98 9.59 9.57
C GLN A 55 -2.88 8.08 9.38
N TYR A 56 -1.68 7.59 9.10
CA TYR A 56 -1.38 6.19 8.88
C TYR A 56 -0.33 5.69 9.88
N ASN A 57 -0.42 4.41 10.21
CA ASN A 57 0.68 3.67 10.83
C ASN A 57 1.28 2.76 9.75
N ILE A 58 2.54 2.99 9.39
CA ILE A 58 3.26 2.26 8.36
C ILE A 58 4.19 1.26 9.05
N THR A 59 3.95 -0.02 8.80
CA THR A 59 4.82 -1.11 9.29
C THR A 59 5.97 -1.31 8.31
N LEU A 60 7.21 -1.14 8.78
CA LEU A 60 8.43 -1.35 7.99
C LEU A 60 9.10 -2.71 8.29
N ASN A 61 8.41 -3.61 8.99
CA ASN A 61 8.92 -4.90 9.44
C ASN A 61 10.21 -4.80 10.29
N ILE A 62 10.35 -3.69 11.02
CA ILE A 62 11.48 -3.43 11.91
C ILE A 62 11.15 -4.04 13.28
N PRO A 63 12.02 -4.89 13.86
CA PRO A 63 11.76 -5.48 15.18
C PRO A 63 11.83 -4.43 16.29
N ALA A 64 11.04 -4.62 17.34
CA ALA A 64 11.06 -3.79 18.54
C ALA A 64 12.27 -4.13 19.43
N ASN A 65 13.46 -3.71 19.00
CA ASN A 65 14.70 -3.79 19.76
C ASN A 65 15.53 -2.48 19.57
N PHE A 66 16.67 -2.35 20.25
CA PHE A 66 17.47 -1.10 20.21
C PHE A 66 18.02 -0.78 18.81
N ASP A 67 18.50 -1.78 18.08
CA ASP A 67 18.99 -1.60 16.70
C ASP A 67 17.85 -1.23 15.75
N GLY A 68 16.69 -1.84 15.95
CA GLY A 68 15.45 -1.53 15.26
C GLY A 68 14.98 -0.10 15.54
N LEU A 69 15.10 0.38 16.79
CA LEU A 69 14.78 1.78 17.12
C LEU A 69 15.66 2.77 16.36
N LYS A 70 16.98 2.50 16.27
CA LYS A 70 17.89 3.33 15.49
C LYS A 70 17.51 3.35 14.01
N THR A 71 17.22 2.18 13.45
CA THR A 71 16.77 2.04 12.07
C THR A 71 15.45 2.79 11.83
N ALA A 72 14.49 2.66 12.75
CA ALA A 72 13.20 3.33 12.66
C ALA A 72 13.33 4.87 12.81
N GLU A 73 14.30 5.35 13.59
CA GLU A 73 14.62 6.77 13.70
C GLU A 73 15.14 7.34 12.37
N GLU A 74 16.08 6.64 11.74
CA GLU A 74 16.61 7.00 10.41
C GLU A 74 15.49 7.06 9.36
N GLU A 75 14.65 6.03 9.31
CA GLU A 75 13.48 5.95 8.43
C GLU A 75 12.45 7.07 8.70
N ALA A 76 12.25 7.44 9.96
CA ALA A 76 11.37 8.56 10.32
C ALA A 76 11.90 9.90 9.80
N TYR A 77 13.23 10.11 9.81
CA TYR A 77 13.85 11.30 9.22
C TYR A 77 13.72 11.31 7.69
N GLU A 78 13.91 10.17 7.02
CA GLU A 78 13.71 10.06 5.56
C GLU A 78 12.28 10.43 5.18
N LEU A 79 11.29 9.81 5.84
CA LEU A 79 9.88 10.10 5.60
C LEU A 79 9.56 11.58 5.92
N GLY A 80 10.11 12.10 7.01
CA GLY A 80 9.96 13.51 7.38
C GLY A 80 10.48 14.47 6.29
N LYS A 81 11.61 14.16 5.65
CA LYS A 81 12.14 14.95 4.52
C LYS A 81 11.18 14.93 3.33
N LEU A 82 10.62 13.76 2.98
CA LEU A 82 9.64 13.64 1.88
C LEU A 82 8.38 14.46 2.16
N ILE A 83 7.86 14.40 3.38
CA ILE A 83 6.68 15.19 3.81
C ILE A 83 6.98 16.68 3.74
N ALA A 84 8.13 17.12 4.26
CA ALA A 84 8.52 18.53 4.27
C ALA A 84 8.69 19.10 2.85
N ARG A 85 9.23 18.29 1.93
CA ARG A 85 9.40 18.64 0.51
C ARG A 85 8.11 18.53 -0.30
N LYS A 86 7.04 17.96 0.27
CA LYS A 86 5.80 17.62 -0.45
C LYS A 86 6.03 16.69 -1.65
N THR A 87 7.07 15.87 -1.60
CA THR A 87 7.43 14.89 -2.65
C THR A 87 7.16 13.46 -2.21
N PHE A 88 6.32 13.27 -1.19
CA PHE A 88 5.94 11.94 -0.75
C PHE A 88 4.97 11.32 -1.77
N GLU A 89 5.29 10.11 -2.20
CA GLU A 89 4.45 9.26 -3.03
C GLU A 89 4.37 7.86 -2.41
N TRP A 90 3.20 7.23 -2.52
CA TRP A 90 3.03 5.86 -2.07
C TRP A 90 3.76 4.91 -3.00
N ASN A 91 4.63 4.07 -2.44
CA ASN A 91 5.41 3.06 -3.15
C ASN A 91 5.44 1.76 -2.35
N ASP A 92 6.09 0.73 -2.88
CA ASP A 92 6.15 -0.59 -2.26
C ASP A 92 6.72 -0.56 -0.83
N LYS A 93 7.68 0.33 -0.55
CA LYS A 93 8.26 0.53 0.79
C LYS A 93 7.21 0.93 1.82
N TYR A 94 6.35 1.90 1.48
CA TYR A 94 5.35 2.46 2.42
C TYR A 94 3.99 1.76 2.36
N LEU A 95 3.71 1.03 1.28
CA LEU A 95 2.47 0.26 1.13
C LEU A 95 2.55 -1.13 1.80
N GLY A 96 3.76 -1.67 1.98
CA GLY A 96 3.97 -2.98 2.62
C GLY A 96 3.24 -4.10 1.89
N ASN A 97 2.69 -5.08 2.63
CA ASN A 97 1.94 -6.19 2.03
C ASN A 97 0.67 -5.76 1.29
N GLU A 98 0.16 -4.56 1.54
CA GLU A 98 -0.99 -4.01 0.81
C GLU A 98 -0.60 -3.50 -0.59
N ALA A 99 0.70 -3.32 -0.90
CA ALA A 99 1.16 -3.09 -2.27
C ALA A 99 0.81 -4.25 -3.21
N LYS A 100 0.76 -5.48 -2.67
CA LYS A 100 0.30 -6.67 -3.41
C LYS A 100 -1.20 -6.64 -3.69
N ASN A 101 -1.94 -5.76 -3.02
CA ASN A 101 -3.34 -5.47 -3.30
C ASN A 101 -3.50 -4.23 -4.19
N ASN A 102 -2.44 -3.77 -4.87
CA ASN A 102 -2.61 -2.96 -6.07
C ASN A 102 -3.46 -3.80 -7.02
N SER A 103 -4.74 -3.48 -6.99
CA SER A 103 -5.75 -4.13 -7.79
C SER A 103 -5.31 -3.89 -9.22
N ALA A 104 -4.88 -4.94 -9.91
CA ALA A 104 -4.56 -4.83 -11.31
C ALA A 104 -5.69 -4.07 -12.00
N THR A 105 -5.36 -3.17 -12.91
CA THR A 105 -6.39 -2.53 -13.72
C THR A 105 -7.13 -3.61 -14.50
N ILE A 106 -8.37 -3.33 -14.89
CA ILE A 106 -9.10 -4.27 -15.74
C ILE A 106 -8.33 -4.50 -17.05
N GLY A 107 -7.59 -3.50 -17.56
CA GLY A 107 -6.68 -3.64 -18.68
C GLY A 107 -5.57 -4.68 -18.44
N GLU A 108 -4.87 -4.58 -17.32
CA GLU A 108 -3.82 -5.54 -16.94
C GLU A 108 -4.36 -6.97 -16.77
N LEU A 109 -5.58 -7.12 -16.21
CA LEU A 109 -6.22 -8.44 -16.14
C LEU A 109 -6.64 -8.96 -17.52
N LEU A 110 -7.11 -8.10 -18.41
CA LEU A 110 -7.47 -8.48 -19.78
C LEU A 110 -6.24 -8.95 -20.57
N GLU A 111 -5.07 -8.35 -20.36
CA GLU A 111 -3.81 -8.79 -20.97
C GLU A 111 -3.39 -10.19 -20.46
N GLN A 112 -3.62 -10.48 -19.19
CA GLN A 112 -3.32 -11.79 -18.60
C GLN A 112 -4.38 -12.86 -18.92
N PHE A 113 -5.59 -12.46 -19.31
CA PHE A 113 -6.73 -13.36 -19.47
C PHE A 113 -6.49 -14.42 -20.54
N GLU A 114 -5.90 -14.07 -21.69
CA GLU A 114 -5.61 -15.05 -22.75
C GLU A 114 -4.67 -16.14 -22.24
N ALA A 115 -3.57 -15.74 -21.60
CA ALA A 115 -2.57 -16.65 -21.08
C ALA A 115 -3.19 -17.61 -20.05
N GLU A 116 -4.00 -17.11 -19.12
CA GLU A 116 -4.66 -17.94 -18.10
C GLU A 116 -5.72 -18.88 -18.68
N TYR A 117 -6.55 -18.41 -19.62
CA TYR A 117 -7.59 -19.23 -20.23
C TYR A 117 -7.00 -20.45 -20.95
N PHE A 118 -5.91 -20.27 -21.70
CA PHE A 118 -5.28 -21.35 -22.46
C PHE A 118 -4.27 -22.21 -21.67
N LYS A 119 -4.03 -21.93 -20.38
CA LYS A 119 -3.34 -22.90 -19.50
C LYS A 119 -4.21 -24.13 -19.24
N THR A 120 -5.52 -23.94 -19.12
CA THR A 120 -6.48 -24.99 -18.80
C THR A 120 -7.24 -25.49 -20.03
N HIS A 121 -7.27 -24.70 -21.11
CA HIS A 121 -7.95 -25.04 -22.35
C HIS A 121 -6.96 -25.30 -23.50
N LYS A 122 -7.08 -26.45 -24.15
CA LYS A 122 -6.33 -26.73 -25.39
C LYS A 122 -6.78 -25.77 -26.50
N ARG A 123 -5.83 -25.14 -27.18
CA ARG A 123 -6.09 -24.30 -28.36
C ARG A 123 -6.71 -25.13 -29.49
N THR A 124 -7.98 -24.86 -29.75
CA THR A 124 -8.82 -25.40 -30.83
C THR A 124 -9.67 -24.26 -31.37
N THR A 125 -10.18 -24.38 -32.60
CA THR A 125 -11.05 -23.36 -33.21
C THR A 125 -12.26 -23.01 -32.32
N LYS A 126 -12.82 -24.01 -31.63
CA LYS A 126 -13.96 -23.80 -30.71
C LYS A 126 -13.56 -23.05 -29.44
N SER A 127 -12.42 -23.38 -28.83
CA SER A 127 -11.95 -22.71 -27.62
C SER A 127 -11.50 -21.28 -27.91
N GLU A 128 -10.90 -21.03 -29.07
CA GLU A 128 -10.52 -19.69 -29.51
C GLU A 128 -11.74 -18.80 -29.75
N HIS A 129 -12.78 -19.32 -30.41
CA HIS A 129 -14.03 -18.59 -30.58
C HIS A 129 -14.71 -18.29 -29.24
N THR A 130 -14.69 -19.26 -28.32
CA THR A 130 -15.24 -19.09 -26.97
C THR A 130 -14.47 -18.03 -26.17
N PHE A 131 -13.15 -18.08 -26.21
CA PHE A 131 -12.28 -17.09 -25.59
C PHE A 131 -12.57 -15.69 -26.15
N PHE A 132 -12.59 -15.54 -27.47
CA PHE A 132 -12.83 -14.26 -28.13
C PHE A 132 -14.20 -13.68 -27.75
N TYR A 133 -15.24 -14.52 -27.67
CA TYR A 133 -16.56 -14.10 -27.23
C TYR A 133 -16.53 -13.56 -25.79
N TYR A 134 -15.88 -14.25 -24.85
CA TYR A 134 -15.77 -13.75 -23.47
C TYR A 134 -14.92 -12.49 -23.38
N PHE A 135 -13.76 -12.46 -24.04
CA PHE A 135 -12.86 -11.32 -24.04
C PHE A 135 -13.53 -10.05 -24.58
N THR A 136 -14.17 -10.14 -25.74
CA THR A 136 -14.85 -9.00 -26.37
C THR A 136 -16.04 -8.52 -25.57
N ARG A 137 -16.82 -9.44 -24.97
CA ARG A 137 -17.93 -9.08 -24.11
C ARG A 137 -17.45 -8.36 -22.85
N THR A 138 -16.46 -8.90 -22.14
CA THR A 138 -15.90 -8.26 -20.96
C THR A 138 -15.33 -6.88 -21.29
N LYS A 139 -14.50 -6.78 -22.34
CA LYS A 139 -13.90 -5.51 -22.79
C LYS A 139 -14.93 -4.44 -23.18
N ARG A 140 -16.10 -4.83 -23.68
CA ARG A 140 -17.17 -3.88 -24.07
C ARG A 140 -17.85 -3.25 -22.86
N HIS A 141 -17.94 -3.99 -21.76
CA HIS A 141 -18.70 -3.63 -20.58
C HIS A 141 -17.82 -3.07 -19.45
N THR A 142 -16.49 -3.14 -19.58
CA THR A 142 -15.54 -2.61 -18.60
C THR A 142 -14.67 -1.48 -19.16
N ASN A 143 -14.18 -0.60 -18.29
CA ASN A 143 -13.19 0.41 -18.64
C ASN A 143 -11.77 -0.10 -18.27
N PRO A 144 -10.82 -0.19 -19.22
CA PRO A 144 -9.48 -0.71 -18.96
C PRO A 144 -8.67 0.04 -17.90
N GLN A 145 -8.97 1.32 -17.68
CA GLN A 145 -8.27 2.16 -16.69
C GLN A 145 -8.84 2.01 -15.27
N ASP A 146 -9.99 1.37 -15.13
CA ASP A 146 -10.60 1.16 -13.83
C ASP A 146 -9.86 0.04 -13.09
N LEU A 147 -9.83 0.15 -11.76
CA LEU A 147 -9.33 -0.90 -10.89
C LEU A 147 -10.25 -2.13 -10.97
N ALA A 148 -9.68 -3.34 -10.99
CA ALA A 148 -10.46 -4.57 -10.99
C ALA A 148 -11.06 -4.88 -9.61
N THR A 149 -12.05 -4.09 -9.21
CA THR A 149 -12.83 -4.27 -7.99
C THR A 149 -14.18 -4.91 -8.32
N ALA A 150 -14.82 -5.54 -7.33
CA ALA A 150 -16.14 -6.16 -7.52
C ALA A 150 -17.21 -5.16 -8.00
N GLU A 151 -17.16 -3.91 -7.52
CA GLU A 151 -18.09 -2.83 -7.91
C GLU A 151 -17.98 -2.51 -9.42
N ASN A 152 -16.75 -2.48 -9.96
CA ASN A 152 -16.48 -2.17 -11.37
C ASN A 152 -16.73 -3.36 -12.32
N LEU A 153 -16.96 -4.57 -11.78
CA LEU A 153 -17.25 -5.78 -12.56
C LEU A 153 -18.74 -6.15 -12.56
N ILE A 154 -19.51 -5.72 -11.54
CA ILE A 154 -20.94 -6.04 -11.37
C ILE A 154 -21.86 -4.98 -11.99
N SER A 155 -21.37 -3.74 -12.15
CA SER A 155 -22.14 -2.60 -12.70
C SER A 155 -22.12 -2.49 -14.24
N SER A 156 -21.59 -3.52 -14.91
CA SER A 156 -21.20 -3.56 -16.33
C SER A 156 -22.17 -4.37 -17.20
#